data_AF-A0AAQ4Q4M7-F1
#
_entry.id   AF-A0AAQ4Q4M7-F1
#
_cell.length_a   1.000
_cell.length_b   1.000
_cell.length_c   1.000
_cell.angle_alpha   90.00
_cell.angle_beta   90.00
_cell.angle_gamma   90.00
#
_symmetry.space_group_name_H-M   'P 1'
#
loop_
_entity.id
_entity.type
_entity.pdbx_description
1 polymer ?
#
loop_
_entity_poly.entity_id
_entity_poly.type
_entity_poly.pdbx_seq_one_letter_code
_entity_poly.pdbx_strand_id
1 'polypeptide(L)'
;MQMSAGVRNDFAIRRAMNNIKSSDGKRMHGCTEKMLALTADGQPTLLPPEQVQQLNTRSTGMLNNVQRLFSHHMIQTFGCDYSTSGVTLEALQTKLRGFLELRTEDGPRHDTYLVFYSGHTHKGTGAWALAGGESLHLAQLLDMWQEKNAGHFSRLILVLDTENSLPWVKAIRKAEGVYVAVQGAELSLPRADPEPGDTPLLGDFTAEWVEFNCNPDSDTQWSERGRAVAAAYGVSKRWSDYTLHLPTGSDVAKHWKTHFPKATYPMVHLSNWCCGLNLFWLCSVCLRCFRRCKLAWFPPAVLDTGQGIKLVHS
;
A
#
# COMPACT_ATOMS: atom_id res chain seq x y z
N MET A 1 36.60 -34.86 7.97
CA MET A 1 36.36 -33.41 7.81
C MET A 1 35.12 -33.05 8.62
N GLN A 2 35.30 -32.80 9.93
CA GLN A 2 34.21 -32.59 10.89
C GLN A 2 33.80 -31.12 10.89
N MET A 3 32.60 -30.81 10.42
CA MET A 3 31.98 -29.50 10.69
C MET A 3 31.58 -29.42 12.16
N SER A 4 32.22 -28.46 12.85
CA SER A 4 32.03 -28.06 14.25
C SER A 4 30.56 -27.95 14.65
N ALA A 5 30.23 -28.48 15.84
CA ALA A 5 28.91 -28.44 16.46
C ALA A 5 28.36 -27.02 16.66
N GLY A 6 29.22 -25.99 16.67
CA GLY A 6 28.81 -24.58 16.77
C GLY A 6 28.04 -24.06 15.56
N VAL A 7 28.33 -24.55 14.35
CA VAL A 7 27.69 -24.09 13.10
C VAL A 7 26.29 -24.68 12.93
N ARG A 8 26.04 -25.88 13.47
CA ARG A 8 24.72 -26.54 13.44
C ARG A 8 23.71 -25.88 14.38
N ASN A 9 24.15 -25.36 15.54
CA ASN A 9 23.27 -24.65 16.47
C ASN A 9 22.87 -23.27 15.94
N ASP A 10 23.76 -22.54 15.27
CA ASP A 10 23.43 -21.21 14.72
C ASP A 10 22.39 -21.31 13.58
N PHE A 11 22.45 -22.40 12.79
CA PHE A 11 21.45 -22.66 11.74
C PHE A 11 20.09 -23.08 12.31
N ALA A 12 20.08 -23.87 13.40
CA ALA A 12 18.85 -24.26 14.10
C ALA A 12 18.17 -23.06 14.77
N ILE A 13 18.95 -22.14 15.36
CA ILE A 13 18.46 -20.90 15.97
C ILE A 13 17.91 -19.94 14.92
N ARG A 14 18.60 -19.74 13.78
CA ARG A 14 18.06 -18.95 12.66
C ARG A 14 16.76 -19.53 12.09
N ARG A 15 16.65 -20.87 12.02
CA ARG A 15 15.44 -21.55 11.56
C ARG A 15 14.29 -21.43 12.57
N ALA A 16 14.57 -21.50 13.88
CA ALA A 16 13.60 -21.26 14.94
C ALA A 16 13.14 -19.79 14.97
N MET A 17 14.04 -18.82 14.79
CA MET A 17 13.70 -17.39 14.70
C MET A 17 12.86 -17.06 13.45
N ASN A 18 13.08 -17.75 12.33
CA ASN A 18 12.23 -17.62 11.14
C ASN A 18 10.85 -18.28 11.32
N ASN A 19 10.76 -19.39 12.05
CA ASN A 19 9.47 -20.04 12.35
C ASN A 19 8.64 -19.28 13.40
N ILE A 20 9.28 -18.60 14.37
CA ILE A 20 8.59 -17.74 15.35
C ILE A 20 8.09 -16.45 14.66
N LYS A 21 8.86 -15.87 13.72
CA LYS A 21 8.38 -14.79 12.83
C LYS A 21 7.15 -15.20 12.00
N SER A 22 7.01 -16.48 11.69
CA SER A 22 5.91 -17.00 10.88
C SER A 22 4.63 -17.30 11.67
N SER A 23 4.70 -17.50 12.99
CA SER A 23 3.59 -18.03 13.80
C SER A 23 2.91 -16.98 14.70
N ASP A 24 3.64 -15.99 15.22
CA ASP A 24 3.07 -14.99 16.15
C ASP A 24 2.90 -13.58 15.55
N GLY A 25 3.29 -13.37 14.30
CA GLY A 25 3.34 -12.04 13.65
C GLY A 25 2.15 -11.67 12.76
N LYS A 26 1.14 -12.52 12.64
CA LYS A 26 -0.03 -12.28 11.77
C LYS A 26 -1.27 -11.90 12.56
N ARG A 27 -1.14 -10.97 13.51
CA ARG A 27 -2.31 -10.25 14.03
C ARG A 27 -2.36 -8.90 13.32
N MET A 28 -3.16 -8.92 12.27
CA MET A 28 -3.31 -7.83 11.32
C MET A 28 -4.30 -6.83 11.89
N HIS A 29 -3.83 -5.60 12.07
CA HIS A 29 -4.66 -4.52 12.55
C HIS A 29 -4.69 -3.39 11.51
N GLY A 30 -5.90 -3.06 11.09
CA GLY A 30 -6.40 -1.85 10.44
C GLY A 30 -5.80 -1.48 9.10
N CYS A 31 -6.53 -1.70 8.01
CA CYS A 31 -6.26 -1.03 6.74
C CYS A 31 -7.60 -0.75 6.00
N THR A 32 -7.85 0.52 5.73
CA THR A 32 -9.20 1.04 5.49
C THR A 32 -9.49 1.37 4.05
N GLU A 33 -10.62 0.90 3.52
CA GLU A 33 -11.07 1.20 2.16
C GLU A 33 -11.57 2.65 2.00
N LYS A 34 -11.53 3.16 0.77
CA LYS A 34 -12.55 4.07 0.21
C LYS A 34 -12.71 3.73 -1.27
N MET A 35 -13.88 3.97 -1.84
CA MET A 35 -14.18 3.86 -3.27
C MET A 35 -15.01 5.11 -3.59
N LEU A 36 -14.79 5.79 -4.72
CA LEU A 36 -15.41 7.11 -4.97
C LEU A 36 -15.77 7.25 -6.44
N ALA A 37 -16.65 6.40 -6.97
CA ALA A 37 -17.15 6.58 -8.32
C ALA A 37 -17.92 7.91 -8.37
N LEU A 38 -17.55 8.79 -9.29
CA LEU A 38 -18.23 10.06 -9.54
C LEU A 38 -18.46 10.19 -11.04
N THR A 39 -19.13 11.23 -11.51
CA THR A 39 -19.28 11.59 -12.93
C THR A 39 -19.01 13.07 -13.05
N ALA A 40 -18.24 13.50 -14.05
CA ALA A 40 -18.02 14.91 -14.34
C ALA A 40 -18.83 15.33 -15.56
N ASP A 41 -19.86 16.13 -15.34
CA ASP A 41 -20.07 17.41 -16.02
C ASP A 41 -21.19 18.16 -15.30
N GLY A 42 -21.09 19.49 -15.24
CA GLY A 42 -21.95 20.38 -14.45
C GLY A 42 -23.42 20.46 -14.84
N GLN A 43 -23.96 19.43 -15.50
CA GLN A 43 -25.40 19.19 -15.62
C GLN A 43 -25.69 17.72 -15.30
N PRO A 44 -26.67 17.42 -14.43
CA PRO A 44 -27.12 16.05 -14.20
C PRO A 44 -27.74 15.51 -15.50
N THR A 45 -26.92 14.85 -16.30
CA THR A 45 -27.41 14.10 -17.46
C THR A 45 -27.99 12.80 -16.93
N LEU A 46 -29.29 12.59 -17.13
CA LEU A 46 -29.94 11.32 -16.85
C LEU A 46 -29.29 10.25 -17.73
N LEU A 47 -28.48 9.40 -17.11
CA LEU A 47 -27.93 8.23 -17.78
C LEU A 47 -29.09 7.27 -18.10
N PRO A 48 -29.12 6.65 -19.29
CA PRO A 48 -30.05 5.58 -19.61
C PRO A 48 -30.01 4.47 -18.54
N PRO A 49 -31.15 3.85 -18.19
CA PRO A 49 -31.21 2.82 -17.14
C PRO A 49 -30.20 1.69 -17.32
N GLU A 50 -29.93 1.29 -18.57
CA GLU A 50 -28.96 0.26 -18.92
C GLU A 50 -27.52 0.66 -18.53
N GLN A 51 -27.14 1.93 -18.76
CA GLN A 51 -25.81 2.44 -18.40
C GLN A 51 -25.65 2.54 -16.89
N VAL A 52 -26.71 2.94 -16.18
CA VAL A 52 -26.73 2.96 -14.70
C VAL A 52 -26.56 1.55 -14.15
N GLN A 53 -27.26 0.56 -14.72
CA GLN A 53 -27.14 -0.83 -14.29
C GLN A 53 -25.74 -1.41 -14.54
N GLN A 54 -25.14 -1.10 -15.69
CA GLN A 54 -23.76 -1.51 -16.01
C GLN A 54 -22.74 -0.88 -15.04
N LEU A 55 -22.87 0.42 -14.75
CA LEU A 55 -22.02 1.12 -13.79
C LEU A 55 -22.13 0.54 -12.38
N ASN A 56 -23.36 0.24 -11.93
CA ASN A 56 -23.60 -0.39 -10.63
C ASN A 56 -22.98 -1.79 -10.57
N THR A 57 -23.16 -2.60 -11.61
CA THR A 57 -22.59 -3.95 -11.69
C THR A 57 -21.06 -3.90 -11.61
N ARG A 58 -20.45 -3.00 -12.38
CA ARG A 58 -18.98 -2.83 -12.41
C ARG A 58 -18.44 -2.33 -11.08
N SER A 59 -19.10 -1.32 -10.51
CA SER A 59 -18.73 -0.79 -9.20
C SER A 59 -18.81 -1.86 -8.10
N THR A 60 -19.86 -2.67 -8.12
CA THR A 60 -20.03 -3.78 -7.18
C THR A 60 -18.95 -4.84 -7.37
N GLY A 61 -18.59 -5.17 -8.62
CA GLY A 61 -17.48 -6.07 -8.93
C GLY A 61 -16.14 -5.55 -8.40
N MET A 62 -15.87 -4.25 -8.58
CA MET A 62 -14.67 -3.60 -8.04
C MET A 62 -14.62 -3.67 -6.52
N LEU A 63 -15.73 -3.35 -5.84
CA LEU A 63 -15.85 -3.45 -4.39
C LEU A 63 -15.54 -4.88 -3.91
N ASN A 64 -16.13 -5.89 -4.54
CA ASN A 64 -15.89 -7.30 -4.21
C ASN A 64 -14.41 -7.69 -4.39
N ASN A 65 -13.75 -7.20 -5.44
CA ASN A 65 -12.33 -7.44 -5.67
C ASN A 65 -11.46 -6.80 -4.58
N VAL A 66 -11.73 -5.55 -4.20
CA VAL A 66 -10.99 -4.89 -3.11
C VAL A 66 -11.23 -5.61 -1.78
N GLN A 67 -12.47 -6.00 -1.48
CA GLN A 67 -12.77 -6.79 -0.28
C GLN A 67 -12.09 -8.16 -0.26
N ARG A 68 -11.97 -8.82 -1.43
CA ARG A 68 -11.20 -10.07 -1.58
C ARG A 68 -9.73 -9.85 -1.27
N LEU A 69 -9.12 -8.80 -1.82
CA LEU A 69 -7.74 -8.42 -1.51
C LEU A 69 -7.57 -8.19 -0.02
N PHE A 70 -8.52 -7.49 0.59
CA PHE A 70 -8.42 -7.11 1.98
C PHE A 70 -8.52 -8.33 2.88
N SER A 71 -9.47 -9.21 2.60
CA SER A 71 -9.61 -10.50 3.28
C SER A 71 -8.36 -11.36 3.12
N HIS A 72 -7.81 -11.45 1.91
CA HIS A 72 -6.63 -12.25 1.60
C HIS A 72 -5.39 -11.76 2.36
N HIS A 73 -5.20 -10.44 2.44
CA HIS A 73 -4.09 -9.84 3.17
C HIS A 73 -4.45 -9.55 4.64
N MET A 74 -5.62 -9.98 5.14
CA MET A 74 -6.13 -9.75 6.52
C MET A 74 -6.22 -8.28 6.94
N ILE A 75 -6.45 -7.41 5.97
CA ILE A 75 -6.60 -5.97 6.14
C ILE A 75 -7.96 -5.67 6.83
N GLN A 76 -7.95 -4.86 7.89
CA GLN A 76 -9.19 -4.48 8.61
C GLN A 76 -9.81 -3.21 8.05
N THR A 77 -11.01 -3.34 7.48
CA THR A 77 -11.80 -2.25 6.91
C THR A 77 -12.38 -1.30 7.99
N PHE A 78 -12.22 0.01 7.83
CA PHE A 78 -12.89 1.03 8.66
C PHE A 78 -14.16 1.61 8.02
N GLY A 79 -14.26 1.61 6.69
CA GLY A 79 -15.50 2.00 6.03
C GLY A 79 -15.36 2.04 4.52
N CYS A 80 -16.49 2.09 3.83
CA CYS A 80 -16.58 2.27 2.38
C CYS A 80 -17.67 3.31 2.13
N ASP A 81 -17.40 4.29 1.26
CA ASP A 81 -18.45 5.17 0.74
C ASP A 81 -18.77 4.69 -0.67
N TYR A 82 -20.06 4.56 -0.97
CA TYR A 82 -20.53 4.32 -2.32
C TYR A 82 -21.59 5.36 -2.60
N SER A 83 -21.32 6.28 -3.52
CA SER A 83 -22.23 7.38 -3.82
C SER A 83 -22.31 7.60 -5.32
N THR A 84 -23.52 7.53 -5.86
CA THR A 84 -23.82 7.89 -7.25
C THR A 84 -24.06 9.40 -7.40
N SER A 85 -24.39 10.10 -6.30
CA SER A 85 -24.58 11.55 -6.27
C SER A 85 -23.30 12.33 -5.89
N GLY A 86 -22.21 11.62 -5.60
CA GLY A 86 -20.95 12.22 -5.18
C GLY A 86 -20.80 12.42 -3.67
N VAL A 87 -19.61 12.89 -3.29
CA VAL A 87 -19.20 13.18 -1.91
C VAL A 87 -18.61 14.59 -1.87
N THR A 88 -19.00 15.41 -0.90
CA THR A 88 -18.49 16.78 -0.73
C THR A 88 -17.05 16.77 -0.20
N LEU A 89 -16.30 17.86 -0.40
CA LEU A 89 -14.94 17.96 0.11
C LEU A 89 -14.88 17.88 1.64
N GLU A 90 -15.81 18.56 2.32
CA GLU A 90 -15.88 18.57 3.78
C GLU A 90 -16.10 17.17 4.36
N ALA A 91 -17.06 16.41 3.82
CA ALA A 91 -17.34 15.05 4.28
C ALA A 91 -16.14 14.12 4.03
N LEU A 92 -15.52 14.24 2.85
CA LEU A 92 -14.34 13.46 2.51
C LEU A 92 -13.16 13.75 3.44
N GLN A 93 -12.85 15.03 3.66
CA GLN A 93 -11.75 15.47 4.53
C GLN A 93 -11.99 15.04 5.97
N THR A 94 -13.21 15.22 6.50
CA THR A 94 -13.55 14.80 7.87
C THR A 94 -13.31 13.30 8.05
N LYS A 95 -13.79 12.49 7.10
CA LYS A 95 -13.60 11.04 7.17
C LYS A 95 -12.14 10.63 6.97
N LEU A 96 -11.39 11.30 6.08
CA LEU A 96 -9.96 11.04 5.93
C LEU A 96 -9.21 11.37 7.22
N ARG A 97 -9.47 12.52 7.84
CA ARG A 97 -8.84 12.89 9.12
C ARG A 97 -9.12 11.85 10.21
N GLY A 98 -10.38 11.44 10.37
CA GLY A 98 -10.75 10.39 11.33
C GLY A 98 -10.05 9.05 11.04
N PHE A 99 -9.97 8.66 9.76
CA PHE A 99 -9.24 7.45 9.36
C PHE A 99 -7.74 7.55 9.70
N LEU A 100 -7.12 8.68 9.39
CA LEU A 100 -5.69 8.87 9.63
C LEU A 100 -5.36 8.93 11.13
N GLU A 101 -6.32 9.14 12.02
CA GLU A 101 -6.10 9.14 13.48
C GLU A 101 -6.25 7.75 14.13
N LEU A 102 -6.68 6.74 13.38
CA LEU A 102 -6.97 5.41 13.91
C LEU A 102 -5.77 4.76 14.59
N ARG A 103 -6.09 3.94 15.59
CA ARG A 103 -5.15 3.15 16.37
C ARG A 103 -5.66 1.74 16.49
N THR A 104 -4.72 0.82 16.68
CA THR A 104 -5.03 -0.54 17.10
C THR A 104 -5.71 -0.53 18.48
N GLU A 105 -6.45 -1.59 18.79
CA GLU A 105 -7.16 -1.74 20.07
C GLU A 105 -6.21 -1.66 21.27
N ASP A 106 -4.98 -2.14 21.10
CA ASP A 106 -3.93 -2.13 22.13
C ASP A 106 -3.23 -0.76 22.28
N GLY A 107 -3.63 0.25 21.52
CA GLY A 107 -3.17 1.64 21.64
C GLY A 107 -2.16 2.18 20.61
N PRO A 108 -1.25 1.41 19.98
CA PRO A 108 -0.36 1.96 18.96
C PRO A 108 -1.10 2.28 17.65
N ARG A 109 -0.58 3.22 16.86
CA ARG A 109 -1.09 3.49 15.50
C ARG A 109 -0.77 2.31 14.57
N HIS A 110 -1.59 2.16 13.54
CA HIS A 110 -1.33 1.19 12.48
C HIS A 110 0.00 1.47 11.80
N ASP A 111 0.71 0.41 11.42
CA ASP A 111 1.96 0.52 10.68
C ASP A 111 1.73 1.06 9.27
N THR A 112 0.63 0.66 8.64
CA THR A 112 0.30 0.98 7.25
C THR A 112 -1.17 1.34 7.11
N TYR A 113 -1.40 2.47 6.48
CA TYR A 113 -2.71 2.95 6.06
C TYR A 113 -2.77 2.74 4.56
N LEU A 114 -3.82 2.12 4.05
CA LEU A 114 -4.10 2.06 2.62
C LEU A 114 -5.34 2.90 2.36
N VAL A 115 -5.39 3.57 1.22
CA VAL A 115 -6.59 4.24 0.72
C VAL A 115 -6.75 3.79 -0.72
N PHE A 116 -7.86 3.13 -1.00
CA PHE A 116 -8.29 2.90 -2.36
C PHE A 116 -9.09 4.13 -2.83
N TYR A 117 -9.01 4.43 -4.12
CA TYR A 117 -9.86 5.43 -4.76
C TYR A 117 -10.07 5.01 -6.21
N SER A 118 -11.32 4.88 -6.60
CA SER A 118 -11.71 4.78 -8.00
C SER A 118 -12.80 5.79 -8.24
N GLY A 119 -12.64 6.66 -9.25
CA GLY A 119 -13.44 7.86 -9.38
C GLY A 119 -12.97 8.81 -10.47
N HIS A 120 -13.73 9.88 -10.65
CA HIS A 120 -13.39 10.92 -11.61
C HIS A 120 -12.24 11.78 -11.10
N THR A 121 -11.33 12.10 -12.01
CA THR A 121 -10.15 12.89 -11.71
C THR A 121 -9.98 13.99 -12.74
N HIS A 122 -9.51 15.14 -12.31
CA HIS A 122 -9.23 16.26 -13.22
C HIS A 122 -8.02 15.94 -14.10
N LYS A 123 -8.18 16.15 -15.40
CA LYS A 123 -7.11 15.99 -16.39
C LYS A 123 -5.92 16.89 -16.04
N GLY A 124 -4.71 16.36 -16.18
CA GLY A 124 -3.46 17.08 -15.91
C GLY A 124 -3.03 17.12 -14.44
N THR A 125 -3.96 17.24 -13.48
CA THR A 125 -3.62 17.29 -12.04
C THR A 125 -3.82 15.96 -11.33
N GLY A 126 -4.72 15.11 -11.81
CA GLY A 126 -5.16 13.90 -11.12
C GLY A 126 -5.95 14.16 -9.84
N ALA A 127 -6.34 15.41 -9.57
CA ALA A 127 -7.12 15.77 -8.39
C ALA A 127 -8.48 15.05 -8.42
N TRP A 128 -8.91 14.53 -7.28
CA TRP A 128 -10.19 13.84 -7.18
C TRP A 128 -11.31 14.86 -7.36
N ALA A 129 -12.17 14.63 -8.35
CA ALA A 129 -13.36 15.45 -8.54
C ALA A 129 -14.38 15.07 -7.45
N LEU A 130 -15.05 16.05 -6.86
CA LEU A 130 -16.00 15.89 -5.76
C LEU A 130 -17.33 16.59 -6.07
N ALA A 131 -18.36 16.30 -5.27
CA ALA A 131 -19.65 16.96 -5.40
C ALA A 131 -19.50 18.48 -5.19
N GLY A 132 -20.33 19.26 -5.88
CA GLY A 132 -20.29 20.73 -5.81
C GLY A 132 -19.14 21.38 -6.61
N GLY A 133 -18.46 20.62 -7.49
CA GLY A 133 -17.35 21.14 -8.29
C GLY A 133 -16.05 21.33 -7.50
N GLU A 134 -16.00 20.84 -6.26
CA GLU A 134 -14.81 20.84 -5.44
C GLU A 134 -13.83 19.74 -5.88
N SER A 135 -12.58 19.84 -5.44
CA SER A 135 -11.58 18.80 -5.71
C SER A 135 -10.61 18.60 -4.55
N LEU A 136 -10.13 17.37 -4.38
CA LEU A 136 -9.06 17.05 -3.45
C LEU A 136 -7.74 16.87 -4.19
N HIS A 137 -6.76 17.70 -3.85
CA HIS A 137 -5.41 17.61 -4.38
C HIS A 137 -4.52 16.69 -3.53
N LEU A 138 -3.51 16.09 -4.15
CA LEU A 138 -2.52 15.27 -3.44
C LEU A 138 -1.85 16.04 -2.30
N ALA A 139 -1.51 17.32 -2.50
CA ALA A 139 -0.88 18.16 -1.48
C ALA A 139 -1.74 18.24 -0.20
N GLN A 140 -3.05 18.48 -0.34
CA GLN A 140 -3.97 18.54 0.80
C GLN A 140 -4.02 17.20 1.56
N LEU A 141 -4.00 16.07 0.85
CA LEU A 141 -3.96 14.75 1.47
C LEU A 141 -2.64 14.50 2.19
N LEU A 142 -1.51 14.91 1.60
CA LEU A 142 -0.20 14.79 2.22
C LEU A 142 -0.06 15.70 3.45
N ASP A 143 -0.63 16.89 3.43
CA ASP A 143 -0.65 17.80 4.58
C ASP A 143 -1.45 17.18 5.74
N MET A 144 -2.64 16.63 5.46
CA MET A 144 -3.41 15.88 6.46
C MET A 144 -2.64 14.68 6.99
N TRP A 145 -1.96 13.94 6.11
CA TRP A 145 -1.13 12.81 6.51
C TRP A 145 0.03 13.25 7.40
N GLN A 146 0.76 14.29 7.03
CA GLN A 146 1.88 14.80 7.80
C GLN A 146 1.43 15.35 9.15
N GLU A 147 0.29 16.05 9.21
CA GLU A 147 -0.31 16.54 10.44
C GLU A 147 -0.62 15.39 11.40
N LYS A 148 -1.32 14.34 10.93
CA LYS A 148 -1.72 13.20 11.77
C LYS A 148 -0.60 12.21 12.05
N ASN A 149 0.41 12.16 11.17
CA ASN A 149 1.56 11.27 11.26
C ASN A 149 2.81 11.92 11.83
N ALA A 150 2.75 13.17 12.27
CA ALA A 150 3.86 13.84 12.92
C ALA A 150 4.32 13.04 14.15
N GLY A 151 5.61 12.70 14.21
CA GLY A 151 6.19 11.91 15.31
C GLY A 151 5.90 10.41 15.27
N HIS A 152 5.18 9.93 14.25
CA HIS A 152 4.88 8.51 14.06
C HIS A 152 5.63 7.94 12.84
N PHE A 153 5.90 6.65 12.88
CA PHE A 153 6.59 5.92 11.80
C PHE A 153 5.63 5.10 10.93
N SER A 154 4.36 5.50 10.83
CA SER A 154 3.42 4.83 9.93
C SER A 154 3.66 5.24 8.48
N ARG A 155 3.19 4.43 7.54
CA ARG A 155 3.21 4.71 6.10
C ARG A 155 1.81 4.73 5.50
N LEU A 156 1.67 5.39 4.36
CA LEU A 156 0.42 5.50 3.59
C LEU A 156 0.60 4.92 2.19
N ILE A 157 -0.35 4.12 1.72
CA ILE A 157 -0.40 3.57 0.38
C ILE A 157 -1.69 4.05 -0.27
N LEU A 158 -1.59 4.75 -1.39
CA LEU A 158 -2.73 5.16 -2.19
C LEU A 158 -2.83 4.24 -3.41
N VAL A 159 -3.98 3.61 -3.62
CA VAL A 159 -4.26 2.80 -4.81
C VAL A 159 -5.34 3.50 -5.61
N LEU A 160 -5.00 3.90 -6.83
CA LEU A 160 -5.83 4.75 -7.68
C LEU A 160 -6.22 3.98 -8.95
N ASP A 161 -7.47 3.55 -9.03
CA ASP A 161 -8.07 3.08 -10.27
C ASP A 161 -8.84 4.24 -10.92
N THR A 162 -8.08 5.15 -11.53
CA THR A 162 -8.58 6.38 -12.14
C THR A 162 -7.89 6.64 -13.48
N GLU A 163 -8.59 7.33 -14.38
CA GLU A 163 -8.04 7.68 -15.70
C GLU A 163 -6.79 8.58 -15.61
N ASN A 164 -6.74 9.50 -14.63
CA ASN A 164 -5.66 10.49 -14.50
C ASN A 164 -4.83 10.27 -13.23
N SER A 165 -4.40 9.04 -12.96
CA SER A 165 -3.62 8.69 -11.76
C SER A 165 -2.12 9.09 -11.84
N LEU A 166 -1.55 9.16 -13.06
CA LEU A 166 -0.11 9.36 -13.30
C LEU A 166 0.48 10.66 -12.73
N PRO A 167 -0.23 11.82 -12.73
CA PRO A 167 0.26 13.03 -12.08
C PRO A 167 0.61 12.81 -10.59
N TRP A 168 -0.21 12.04 -9.86
CA TRP A 168 0.04 11.73 -8.45
C TRP A 168 1.22 10.77 -8.28
N VAL A 169 1.32 9.77 -9.16
CA VAL A 169 2.47 8.84 -9.23
C VAL A 169 3.79 9.59 -9.46
N LYS A 170 3.80 10.63 -10.29
CA LYS A 170 4.99 11.46 -10.54
C LYS A 170 5.26 12.43 -9.38
N ALA A 171 4.21 13.04 -8.84
CA ALA A 171 4.33 14.02 -7.76
C ALA A 171 4.86 13.40 -6.46
N ILE A 172 4.45 12.17 -6.12
CA ILE A 172 4.86 11.54 -4.85
C ILE A 172 6.36 11.28 -4.78
N ARG A 173 7.03 11.09 -5.92
CA ARG A 173 8.50 10.92 -5.98
C ARG A 173 9.27 12.14 -5.45
N LYS A 174 8.63 13.31 -5.45
CA LYS A 174 9.19 14.55 -4.91
C LYS A 174 8.87 14.75 -3.43
N ALA A 175 7.93 14.00 -2.86
CA ALA A 175 7.51 14.15 -1.47
C ALA A 175 8.65 13.79 -0.52
N GLU A 176 8.87 14.64 0.48
CA GLU A 176 9.89 14.49 1.51
C GLU A 176 9.26 14.33 2.90
N GLY A 177 10.03 13.78 3.85
CA GLY A 177 9.59 13.69 5.24
C GLY A 177 8.49 12.66 5.54
N VAL A 178 7.90 12.02 4.52
CA VAL A 178 6.80 11.06 4.67
C VAL A 178 7.10 9.71 4.01
N TYR A 179 6.48 8.63 4.49
CA TYR A 179 6.50 7.30 3.87
C TYR A 179 5.19 7.08 3.13
N VAL A 180 5.17 7.40 1.84
CA VAL A 180 3.95 7.31 1.03
C VAL A 180 4.25 6.65 -0.30
N ALA A 181 3.35 5.77 -0.73
CA ALA A 181 3.35 5.18 -2.06
C ALA A 181 2.03 5.47 -2.77
N VAL A 182 2.08 5.58 -4.09
CA VAL A 182 0.93 5.70 -4.98
C VAL A 182 1.03 4.62 -6.05
N GLN A 183 0.04 3.76 -6.13
CA GLN A 183 -0.23 2.88 -7.26
C GLN A 183 -1.28 3.55 -8.14
N GLY A 184 -1.01 3.66 -9.43
CA GLY A 184 -1.92 4.17 -10.43
C GLY A 184 -2.04 3.22 -11.62
N ALA A 185 -3.09 3.45 -12.41
CA ALA A 185 -3.36 2.78 -13.67
C ALA A 185 -3.36 3.77 -14.84
N GLU A 186 -3.03 3.26 -16.02
CA GLU A 186 -3.20 3.93 -17.30
C GLU A 186 -3.98 2.99 -18.23
N LEU A 187 -5.19 3.40 -18.60
CA LEU A 187 -6.06 2.66 -19.51
C LEU A 187 -5.74 3.12 -20.93
N SER A 188 -5.07 2.27 -21.71
CA SER A 188 -4.67 2.60 -23.07
C SER A 188 -5.78 2.23 -24.05
N LEU A 189 -6.23 3.20 -24.85
CA LEU A 189 -7.09 2.89 -26.00
C LEU A 189 -6.32 2.04 -27.01
N PRO A 190 -6.88 0.92 -27.50
CA PRO A 190 -6.24 0.13 -28.55
C PRO A 190 -5.91 0.99 -29.77
N ARG A 191 -4.71 0.83 -30.33
CA ARG A 191 -4.23 1.59 -31.50
C ARG A 191 -4.88 1.17 -32.84
N ALA A 192 -5.67 0.10 -32.86
CA ALA A 192 -6.30 -0.45 -34.05
C ALA A 192 -7.77 -0.80 -33.77
N ASP A 193 -8.59 -0.75 -34.83
CA ASP A 193 -10.06 -0.91 -34.84
C ASP A 193 -10.54 -1.91 -33.76
N PRO A 194 -11.21 -1.44 -32.69
CA PRO A 194 -11.68 -2.31 -31.64
C PRO A 194 -12.91 -3.08 -32.12
N GLU A 195 -12.87 -4.41 -32.00
CA GLU A 195 -14.10 -5.19 -31.87
C GLU A 195 -14.89 -4.59 -30.69
N PRO A 196 -16.22 -4.42 -30.78
CA PRO A 196 -17.03 -3.80 -29.74
C PRO A 196 -17.01 -4.66 -28.46
N GLY A 197 -16.03 -4.38 -27.58
CA GLY A 197 -15.78 -5.14 -26.34
C GLY A 197 -14.38 -4.94 -25.74
N ASP A 198 -13.40 -4.48 -26.52
CA ASP A 198 -11.96 -4.46 -26.11
C ASP A 198 -11.45 -3.12 -25.51
N THR A 199 -12.34 -2.18 -25.20
CA THR A 199 -11.92 -0.91 -24.57
C THR A 199 -11.72 -1.12 -23.07
N PRO A 200 -10.52 -0.85 -22.50
CA PRO A 200 -10.30 -0.98 -21.07
C PRO A 200 -11.12 0.06 -20.28
N LEU A 201 -11.69 -0.38 -19.18
CA LEU A 201 -12.64 0.36 -18.36
C LEU A 201 -12.16 0.45 -16.90
N LEU A 202 -12.68 1.44 -16.18
CA LEU A 202 -12.43 1.57 -14.74
C LEU A 202 -12.85 0.30 -14.00
N GLY A 203 -11.95 -0.28 -13.23
CA GLY A 203 -12.15 -1.57 -12.55
C GLY A 203 -11.36 -2.72 -13.16
N ASP A 204 -10.96 -2.64 -14.43
CA ASP A 204 -10.15 -3.69 -15.08
C ASP A 204 -8.77 -3.76 -14.43
N PHE A 205 -8.16 -2.59 -14.16
CA PHE A 205 -6.95 -2.51 -13.35
C PHE A 205 -7.13 -3.14 -11.98
N THR A 206 -8.21 -2.80 -11.27
CA THR A 206 -8.46 -3.38 -9.94
C THR A 206 -8.59 -4.90 -10.02
N ALA A 207 -9.31 -5.44 -11.00
CA ALA A 207 -9.47 -6.87 -11.17
C ALA A 207 -8.12 -7.58 -11.40
N GLU A 208 -7.32 -7.10 -12.35
CA GLU A 208 -6.00 -7.67 -12.66
C GLU A 208 -5.02 -7.53 -11.49
N TRP A 209 -5.01 -6.36 -10.83
CA TRP A 209 -4.12 -6.09 -9.71
C TRP A 209 -4.47 -6.92 -8.49
N VAL A 210 -5.76 -7.10 -8.18
CA VAL A 210 -6.20 -7.96 -7.09
C VAL A 210 -5.85 -9.41 -7.39
N GLU A 211 -6.09 -9.89 -8.61
CA GLU A 211 -5.75 -11.26 -8.99
C GLU A 211 -4.24 -11.52 -8.85
N PHE A 212 -3.39 -10.60 -9.33
CA PHE A 212 -1.94 -10.69 -9.17
C PHE A 212 -1.46 -10.71 -7.71
N ASN A 213 -2.17 -10.02 -6.80
CA ASN A 213 -1.80 -9.98 -5.38
C ASN A 213 -2.35 -11.17 -4.58
N CYS A 214 -3.49 -11.73 -5.00
CA CYS A 214 -4.16 -12.81 -4.28
C CYS A 214 -3.83 -14.21 -4.82
N ASN A 215 -3.48 -14.32 -6.10
CA ASN A 215 -3.21 -15.60 -6.74
C ASN A 215 -1.70 -15.76 -7.01
N PRO A 216 -1.01 -16.66 -6.30
CA PRO A 216 0.41 -16.91 -6.52
C PRO A 216 0.69 -17.54 -7.91
N ASP A 217 -0.32 -18.15 -8.52
CA ASP A 217 -0.25 -18.80 -9.84
C ASP A 217 -0.74 -17.88 -10.97
N SER A 218 -0.91 -16.57 -10.71
CA SER A 218 -1.34 -15.64 -11.75
C SER A 218 -0.29 -15.55 -12.87
N ASP A 219 -0.71 -15.77 -14.12
CA ASP A 219 0.15 -15.59 -15.30
C ASP A 219 0.38 -14.11 -15.66
N THR A 220 -0.17 -13.18 -14.88
CA THR A 220 -0.14 -11.74 -15.16
C THR A 220 1.30 -11.18 -15.12
N GLN A 221 1.82 -10.84 -16.29
CA GLN A 221 3.12 -10.18 -16.45
C GLN A 221 2.95 -8.68 -16.72
N TRP A 222 3.11 -7.87 -15.67
CA TRP A 222 2.96 -6.41 -15.76
C TRP A 222 3.94 -5.75 -16.72
N SER A 223 5.13 -6.32 -16.93
CA SER A 223 6.18 -5.81 -17.83
C SER A 223 5.97 -6.11 -19.33
N GLU A 224 4.88 -6.79 -19.68
CA GLU A 224 4.57 -7.09 -21.08
C GLU A 224 4.15 -5.82 -21.83
N ARG A 225 4.66 -5.65 -23.06
CA ARG A 225 4.35 -4.48 -23.89
C ARG A 225 3.03 -4.67 -24.61
N GLY A 226 2.20 -3.62 -24.65
CA GLY A 226 0.95 -3.62 -25.41
C GLY A 226 -0.29 -4.06 -24.62
N ARG A 227 -0.19 -4.16 -23.29
CA ARG A 227 -1.35 -4.39 -22.42
C ARG A 227 -2.37 -3.26 -22.58
N ALA A 228 -3.65 -3.61 -22.58
CA ALA A 228 -4.74 -2.63 -22.56
C ALA A 228 -4.74 -1.84 -21.24
N VAL A 229 -4.41 -2.51 -20.14
CA VAL A 229 -4.23 -1.91 -18.82
C VAL A 229 -2.74 -1.89 -18.45
N ALA A 230 -2.19 -0.69 -18.31
CA ALA A 230 -0.85 -0.47 -17.79
C ALA A 230 -0.93 0.02 -16.35
N ALA A 231 0.11 -0.28 -15.58
CA ALA A 231 0.22 0.16 -14.19
C ALA A 231 1.51 0.95 -13.97
N ALA A 232 1.44 1.92 -13.06
CA ALA A 232 2.60 2.68 -12.65
C ALA A 232 2.52 2.96 -11.16
N TYR A 233 3.66 2.87 -10.47
CA TYR A 233 3.74 3.30 -9.09
C TYR A 233 4.80 4.39 -8.87
N GLY A 234 4.61 5.11 -7.78
CA GLY A 234 5.52 6.14 -7.29
C GLY A 234 5.64 6.01 -5.78
N VAL A 235 6.84 6.27 -5.26
CA VAL A 235 7.11 6.22 -3.83
C VAL A 235 7.86 7.48 -3.39
N SER A 236 7.64 7.91 -2.15
CA SER A 236 8.34 9.05 -1.57
C SER A 236 9.84 8.77 -1.42
N LYS A 237 10.66 9.84 -1.32
CA LYS A 237 12.13 9.72 -1.28
C LYS A 237 12.66 8.84 -0.14
N ARG A 238 11.92 8.73 0.96
CA ARG A 238 12.30 7.97 2.16
C ARG A 238 11.65 6.59 2.24
N TRP A 239 10.83 6.20 1.25
CA TRP A 239 10.12 4.93 1.27
C TRP A 239 11.01 3.73 1.64
N SER A 240 12.22 3.66 1.08
CA SER A 240 13.16 2.54 1.33
C SER A 240 13.70 2.46 2.76
N ASP A 241 13.57 3.51 3.56
CA ASP A 241 14.05 3.52 4.94
C ASP A 241 13.02 3.01 5.93
N TYR A 242 11.77 2.84 5.48
CA TYR A 242 10.70 2.32 6.28
C TYR A 242 11.01 0.88 6.71
N THR A 243 10.87 0.63 8.00
CA THR A 243 10.94 -0.71 8.59
C THR A 243 9.64 -0.93 9.34
N LEU A 244 8.94 -2.03 9.04
CA LEU A 244 7.80 -2.48 9.85
C LEU A 244 8.26 -2.60 11.31
N HIS A 245 7.40 -2.23 12.26
CA HIS A 245 7.72 -2.37 13.66
C HIS A 245 7.95 -3.86 13.96
N LEU A 246 9.22 -4.22 14.10
CA LEU A 246 9.62 -5.50 14.64
C LEU A 246 9.42 -5.43 16.17
N PRO A 247 9.04 -6.54 16.82
CA PRO A 247 8.96 -6.57 18.28
C PRO A 247 10.28 -6.10 18.86
N THR A 248 10.23 -5.21 19.86
CA THR A 248 11.44 -4.64 20.44
C THR A 248 12.28 -5.73 21.12
N GLY A 249 13.57 -5.50 21.33
CA GLY A 249 14.43 -6.45 22.06
C GLY A 249 13.91 -6.79 23.46
N SER A 250 13.14 -5.88 24.08
CA SER A 250 12.39 -6.12 25.32
C SER A 250 11.19 -7.05 25.13
N ASP A 251 10.45 -6.95 24.02
CA ASP A 251 9.32 -7.83 23.70
C ASP A 251 9.81 -9.24 23.37
N VAL A 252 10.91 -9.33 22.61
CA VAL A 252 11.60 -10.60 22.35
C VAL A 252 12.13 -11.18 23.66
N ALA A 253 12.78 -10.39 24.51
CA ALA A 253 13.27 -10.88 25.81
C ALA A 253 12.14 -11.31 26.75
N LYS A 254 10.99 -10.61 26.74
CA LYS A 254 9.81 -10.98 27.53
C LYS A 254 9.20 -12.27 27.01
N HIS A 255 8.97 -12.40 25.71
CA HIS A 255 8.48 -13.62 25.07
C HIS A 255 9.44 -14.80 25.31
N TRP A 256 10.75 -14.58 25.18
CA TRP A 256 11.78 -15.60 25.38
C TRP A 256 11.87 -16.06 26.83
N LYS A 257 11.73 -15.14 27.79
CA LYS A 257 11.68 -15.45 29.23
C LYS A 257 10.41 -16.21 29.64
N THR A 258 9.32 -16.05 28.89
CA THR A 258 8.06 -16.75 29.14
C THR A 258 8.03 -18.16 28.52
N HIS A 259 8.69 -18.36 27.37
CA HIS A 259 8.57 -19.60 26.59
C HIS A 259 9.82 -20.51 26.60
N PHE A 260 10.99 -20.05 27.04
CA PHE A 260 12.22 -20.83 27.01
C PHE A 260 12.93 -20.91 28.38
N PRO A 261 13.64 -22.02 28.67
CA PRO A 261 14.31 -22.24 29.95
C PRO A 261 15.47 -21.26 30.19
N LYS A 262 15.73 -20.96 31.48
CA LYS A 262 16.67 -19.93 31.97
C LYS A 262 18.11 -20.05 31.43
N ALA A 263 18.53 -21.24 30.97
CA ALA A 263 19.87 -21.48 30.44
C ALA A 263 20.18 -20.69 29.16
N THR A 264 19.17 -20.26 28.37
CA THR A 264 19.39 -19.53 27.11
C THR A 264 19.40 -18.00 27.27
N TYR A 265 19.19 -17.48 28.49
CA TYR A 265 19.12 -16.03 28.75
C TYR A 265 20.41 -15.25 28.45
N PRO A 266 21.62 -15.79 28.65
CA PRO A 266 22.87 -15.10 28.31
C PRO A 266 22.98 -14.78 26.81
N MET A 267 22.37 -15.58 25.93
CA MET A 267 22.42 -15.35 24.47
C MET A 267 21.61 -14.12 24.05
N VAL A 268 20.50 -13.83 24.71
CA VAL A 268 19.66 -12.64 24.46
C VAL A 268 20.38 -11.35 24.89
N HIS A 269 21.18 -11.42 25.95
CA HIS A 269 22.02 -10.30 26.38
C HIS A 269 23.16 -10.01 25.40
N LEU A 270 23.78 -11.04 24.81
CA LEU A 270 24.82 -10.88 23.79
C LEU A 270 24.27 -10.29 22.48
N SER A 271 23.07 -10.69 22.03
CA SER A 271 22.46 -10.10 20.83
C SER A 271 22.13 -8.63 21.00
N ASN A 272 21.65 -8.23 22.19
CA ASN A 272 21.38 -6.82 22.49
C ASN A 272 22.67 -5.99 22.62
N TRP A 273 23.76 -6.57 23.10
CA TRP A 273 25.07 -5.90 23.20
C TRP A 273 25.69 -5.64 21.83
N CYS A 274 25.65 -6.61 20.90
CA CYS A 274 26.14 -6.43 19.53
C CYS A 274 25.34 -5.38 18.74
N CYS A 275 24.05 -5.22 19.02
CA CYS A 275 23.23 -4.17 18.42
C CYS A 275 23.51 -2.75 18.98
N GLY A 276 24.21 -2.63 20.11
CA GLY A 276 24.53 -1.35 20.76
C GLY A 276 25.84 -0.69 20.29
N LEU A 277 26.66 -1.36 19.48
CA LEU A 277 27.92 -0.80 18.99
C LEU A 277 27.69 0.00 17.69
N ASN A 278 27.62 1.31 17.85
CA ASN A 278 27.41 2.36 16.83
C ASN A 278 28.48 2.43 15.71
N LEU A 279 29.37 1.44 15.56
CA LEU A 279 30.45 1.41 14.57
C LEU A 279 29.94 1.33 13.11
N PHE A 280 28.70 0.89 12.91
CA PHE A 280 28.08 0.76 11.58
C PHE A 280 27.25 1.97 11.16
N TRP A 281 27.22 3.07 11.93
CA TRP A 281 26.30 4.18 11.69
C TRP A 281 26.55 4.90 10.36
N LEU A 282 27.80 5.27 10.04
CA LEU A 282 28.15 5.89 8.74
C LEU A 282 27.87 4.94 7.57
N CYS A 283 28.22 3.66 7.73
CA CYS A 283 27.91 2.63 6.74
C CYS A 283 26.39 2.51 6.52
N SER A 284 25.59 2.56 7.59
CA SER A 284 24.13 2.49 7.52
C SER A 284 23.50 3.69 6.81
N VAL A 285 24.06 4.90 6.99
CA VAL A 285 23.59 6.11 6.30
C VAL A 285 23.94 6.03 4.81
N CYS A 286 25.17 5.65 4.45
CA CYS A 286 25.56 5.44 3.06
C CYS A 286 24.72 4.36 2.37
N LEU A 287 24.44 3.24 3.05
CA LEU A 287 23.58 2.17 2.55
C LEU A 287 22.13 2.63 2.37
N ARG A 288 21.59 3.45 3.28
CA ARG A 288 20.26 4.07 3.12
C ARG A 288 20.23 4.99 1.91
N CYS A 289 21.22 5.87 1.76
CA CYS A 289 21.34 6.73 0.57
C CYS A 289 21.45 5.90 -0.71
N PHE A 290 22.26 4.84 -0.72
CA PHE A 290 22.37 3.93 -1.86
C PHE A 290 21.04 3.25 -2.17
N ARG A 291 20.29 2.77 -1.17
CA ARG A 291 18.95 2.18 -1.36
C ARG A 291 17.97 3.19 -1.95
N ARG A 292 17.97 4.43 -1.45
CA ARG A 292 17.14 5.52 -1.99
C ARG A 292 17.49 5.83 -3.44
N CYS A 293 18.78 5.99 -3.75
CA CYS A 293 19.25 6.24 -5.11
C CYS A 293 18.92 5.06 -6.05
N LYS A 294 19.15 3.83 -5.59
CA LYS A 294 18.81 2.61 -6.34
C LYS A 294 17.32 2.56 -6.68
N LEU A 295 16.45 2.81 -5.71
CA LEU A 295 15.00 2.78 -5.95
C LEU A 295 14.53 3.94 -6.83
N ALA A 296 15.16 5.12 -6.72
CA ALA A 296 14.84 6.27 -7.56
C ALA A 296 15.31 6.10 -9.02
N TRP A 297 16.47 5.47 -9.24
CA TRP A 297 17.04 5.29 -10.58
C TRP A 297 16.55 4.02 -11.28
N PHE A 298 16.29 2.98 -10.50
CA PHE A 298 15.87 1.67 -11.00
C PHE A 298 14.67 1.16 -10.17
N PRO A 299 13.48 1.77 -10.34
CA PRO A 299 12.29 1.25 -9.71
C PRO A 299 12.04 -0.17 -10.24
N PRO A 300 11.93 -1.20 -9.38
CA PRO A 300 11.63 -2.56 -9.82
C PRO A 300 10.24 -2.60 -10.47
N ALA A 301 10.02 -3.50 -11.43
CA ALA A 301 8.70 -3.70 -12.04
C ALA A 301 7.64 -4.10 -10.98
N VAL A 302 8.07 -4.80 -9.93
CA VAL A 302 7.22 -5.19 -8.80
C VAL A 302 7.92 -4.79 -7.49
N LEU A 303 7.25 -3.98 -6.68
CA LEU A 303 7.73 -3.52 -5.38
C LEU A 303 6.89 -4.13 -4.27
N ASP A 304 7.49 -5.05 -3.50
CA ASP A 304 6.84 -5.62 -2.32
C ASP A 304 6.83 -4.60 -1.18
N THR A 305 5.64 -4.37 -0.61
CA THR A 305 5.45 -3.51 0.55
C THR A 305 5.87 -4.19 1.86
N GLY A 306 6.18 -5.49 1.87
CA GLY A 306 6.50 -6.26 3.06
C GLY A 306 5.29 -6.73 3.87
N GLN A 307 4.06 -6.44 3.38
CA GLN A 307 2.79 -6.93 3.95
C GLN A 307 2.07 -7.88 2.97
N GLY A 308 2.77 -8.37 1.94
CA GLY A 308 2.21 -9.24 0.91
C GLY A 308 1.54 -8.49 -0.25
N ILE A 309 1.22 -7.20 -0.08
CA ILE A 309 0.76 -6.34 -1.19
C ILE A 309 1.98 -5.89 -2.01
N LYS A 310 1.86 -6.01 -3.33
CA LYS A 310 2.86 -5.64 -4.31
C LYS A 310 2.35 -4.47 -5.16
N LEU A 311 3.18 -3.44 -5.27
CA LEU A 311 2.99 -2.34 -6.23
C LEU A 311 3.62 -2.75 -7.56
N VAL A 312 2.98 -2.39 -8.67
CA VAL A 312 3.32 -2.89 -10.01
C VAL A 312 3.51 -1.76 -11.01
N HIS A 313 4.47 -1.97 -11.90
CA HIS A 313 4.87 -1.07 -12.96
C HIS A 313 5.03 -1.85 -14.27
N SER A 314 4.50 -1.29 -15.36
CA SER A 314 4.59 -1.82 -16.71
C SER A 314 5.79 -1.32 -17.51
#